data_AF-A0A8S2GJS2-F1
#
_entry.id   AF-A0A8S2GJS2-F1
#
_cell.length_a   1.000
_cell.length_b   1.000
_cell.length_c   1.000
_cell.angle_alpha   90.00
_cell.angle_beta   90.00
_cell.angle_gamma   90.00
#
_symmetry.space_group_name_H-M   'P 1'
#
loop_
_entity.id
_entity.type
_entity.pdbx_description
1 polymer ?
#
loop_
_entity_poly.entity_id
_entity_poly.type
_entity_poly.pdbx_seq_one_letter_code
_entity_poly.pdbx_strand_id
1 'polypeptide(L)'
;MTVSGAFDYINPVDDVDTMSKQYARGLLMNARGNSGAILSQIFRGFAQALVGKTDIDDSATAITAFVMAKEVGYKSVLAPVEGTILTVIRMTAEDLEKNQKEYRTPEQVFSAAVTFAKQALDKTPSLLPMLKKAGVVDSANKDVLLIGASPESNKGVSAENDVANADYGYCCEVIVRQTKAQAKAFNEAKLKKSLSELADSLVTVQDEDIVKVHAHSPHPGKFLEIAHALGDFHKVKIDNMSVQAQEHSMRLTGQQENGQHKKAVNAKPKNGSNHEVEKHASDKNGSLAKLSKKNEEPRVKQAVIVTVPSKAIGEMLKREYGVDAYIDQERAGNPSTGDFDQAIRQAHAETVFLVTDSSNNQLSAGNAIKLQENCVVNLIGARTIIEAIAAALSFNAQTHPRYNYRRMRNAIRLVETGLVSTSIRSIRYDDLIVRKDDFIGVVNKKVSVASKNLDITLAKTIRLMLKRKPNTKLIQVICGKQAPKASTNELKKIIATE
;
A
#
# COMPACT_ATOMS: atom_id res chain seq x y z
N MET A 1 11.01 10.30 17.78
CA MET A 1 10.57 9.06 18.47
C MET A 1 11.61 7.95 18.36
N THR A 2 11.82 7.29 17.21
CA THR A 2 12.79 6.17 17.10
C THR A 2 14.21 6.57 17.50
N VAL A 3 14.73 7.64 16.87
CA VAL A 3 16.08 8.20 17.11
C VAL A 3 16.20 8.77 18.52
N SER A 4 15.22 9.57 18.95
CA SER A 4 15.22 10.20 20.27
C SER A 4 15.19 9.18 21.42
N GLY A 5 14.40 8.11 21.31
CA GLY A 5 14.32 7.07 22.36
C GLY A 5 15.51 6.10 22.35
N ALA A 6 16.36 6.13 21.31
CA ALA A 6 17.59 5.33 21.30
C ALA A 6 18.67 5.91 22.22
N PHE A 7 18.63 7.21 22.51
CA PHE A 7 19.52 7.83 23.50
C PHE A 7 19.24 7.33 24.93
N ASP A 8 18.00 6.94 25.24
CA ASP A 8 17.63 6.33 26.54
C ASP A 8 18.33 4.98 26.81
N TYR A 9 19.00 4.40 25.79
CA TYR A 9 19.74 3.15 25.86
C TYR A 9 21.27 3.35 25.85
N ILE A 10 21.75 4.58 25.67
CA ILE A 10 23.18 4.91 25.75
C ILE A 10 23.53 5.20 27.20
N ASN A 11 24.39 4.35 27.77
CA ASN A 11 25.12 4.65 28.99
C ASN A 11 26.45 5.33 28.62
N PRO A 12 27.03 6.19 29.49
CA PRO A 12 28.37 6.72 29.28
C PRO A 12 29.40 5.59 29.14
N VAL A 13 30.16 5.61 28.05
CA VAL A 13 31.22 4.66 27.70
C VAL A 13 32.32 5.40 26.93
N ASP A 14 33.55 4.90 27.02
CA ASP A 14 34.74 5.55 26.46
C ASP A 14 35.17 4.97 25.09
N ASP A 15 34.39 4.02 24.53
CA ASP A 15 34.68 3.33 23.27
C ASP A 15 33.52 3.37 22.27
N VAL A 16 33.84 3.64 20.99
CA VAL A 16 32.85 3.73 19.91
C VAL A 16 32.18 2.39 19.58
N ASP A 17 32.84 1.26 19.87
CA ASP A 17 32.22 -0.07 19.74
C ASP A 17 30.98 -0.19 20.63
N THR A 18 31.16 -0.03 21.94
CA THR A 18 30.08 -0.16 22.93
C THR A 18 29.01 0.92 22.74
N MET A 19 29.41 2.16 22.46
CA MET A 19 28.45 3.25 22.18
C MET A 19 27.58 2.92 20.95
N SER A 20 28.19 2.51 19.84
CA SER A 20 27.47 2.25 18.59
C SER A 20 26.55 1.01 18.69
N LYS A 21 26.98 -0.04 19.42
CA LYS A 21 26.14 -1.19 19.78
C LYS A 21 24.93 -0.80 20.63
N GLN A 22 25.13 -0.02 21.70
CA GLN A 22 24.04 0.43 22.57
C GLN A 22 23.03 1.27 21.79
N TYR A 23 23.49 2.20 20.94
CA TYR A 23 22.62 3.02 20.12
C TYR A 23 21.85 2.21 19.05
N ALA A 24 22.51 1.26 18.36
CA ALA A 24 21.85 0.38 17.40
C ALA A 24 20.76 -0.49 18.06
N ARG A 25 21.02 -1.01 19.28
CA ARG A 25 20.04 -1.76 20.08
C ARG A 25 18.90 -0.85 20.58
N GLY A 26 19.19 0.37 21.00
CA GLY A 26 18.19 1.39 21.36
C GLY A 26 17.27 1.74 20.20
N LEU A 27 17.82 1.91 18.98
CA LEU A 27 17.06 2.11 17.75
C LEU A 27 16.17 0.91 17.45
N LEU A 28 16.66 -0.32 17.61
CA LEU A 28 15.88 -1.54 17.38
C LEU A 28 14.70 -1.67 18.36
N MET A 29 14.94 -1.41 19.64
CA MET A 29 13.90 -1.47 20.69
C MET A 29 12.80 -0.42 20.45
N ASN A 30 13.18 0.81 20.10
CA ASN A 30 12.26 1.91 19.81
C ASN A 30 11.67 1.93 18.40
N ALA A 31 12.21 1.13 17.46
CA ALA A 31 11.72 1.06 16.10
C ALA A 31 10.22 0.78 16.05
N ARG A 32 9.49 1.58 15.26
CA ARG A 32 8.10 1.36 14.89
C ARG A 32 8.03 1.32 13.37
N GLY A 33 7.28 0.37 12.81
CA GLY A 33 7.20 0.21 11.35
C GLY A 33 8.46 -0.37 10.72
N ASN A 34 8.33 -0.78 9.45
CA ASN A 34 9.45 -1.25 8.65
C ASN A 34 10.61 -0.23 8.58
N SER A 35 10.32 1.06 8.42
CA SER A 35 11.35 2.09 8.27
C SER A 35 12.22 2.23 9.52
N GLY A 36 11.62 2.19 10.71
CA GLY A 36 12.37 2.18 11.97
C GLY A 36 13.21 0.90 12.13
N ALA A 37 12.67 -0.26 11.74
CA ALA A 37 13.42 -1.50 11.77
C ALA A 37 14.61 -1.48 10.80
N ILE A 38 14.43 -1.03 9.56
CA ILE A 38 15.51 -0.89 8.56
C ILE A 38 16.57 0.11 9.04
N LEU A 39 16.17 1.26 9.61
CA LEU A 39 17.11 2.23 10.18
C LEU A 39 17.99 1.60 11.28
N SER A 40 17.41 0.80 12.16
CA SER A 40 18.19 0.06 13.17
C SER A 40 19.20 -0.91 12.56
N GLN A 41 18.91 -1.49 11.38
CA GLN A 41 19.81 -2.41 10.69
C GLN A 41 20.94 -1.72 9.95
N ILE A 42 20.68 -0.52 9.41
CA ILE A 42 21.72 0.37 8.88
C ILE A 42 22.71 0.72 10.00
N PHE A 43 22.22 1.15 11.17
CA PHE A 43 23.09 1.44 12.32
C PHE A 43 23.76 0.18 12.92
N ARG A 44 23.10 -0.99 12.93
CA ARG A 44 23.74 -2.25 13.34
C ARG A 44 24.90 -2.62 12.41
N GLY A 45 24.74 -2.42 11.10
CA GLY A 45 25.82 -2.62 10.13
C GLY A 45 26.98 -1.64 10.36
N PHE A 46 26.68 -0.36 10.65
CA PHE A 46 27.69 0.62 11.01
C PHE A 46 28.49 0.19 12.25
N ALA A 47 27.80 -0.18 13.34
CA ALA A 47 28.41 -0.66 14.57
C ALA A 47 29.26 -1.94 14.38
N GLN A 48 28.88 -2.84 13.46
CA GLN A 48 29.66 -4.04 13.15
C GLN A 48 31.06 -3.75 12.57
N ALA A 49 31.28 -2.59 11.95
CA ALA A 49 32.61 -2.17 11.48
C ALA A 49 33.50 -1.55 12.58
N LEU A 50 32.91 -1.26 13.75
CA LEU A 50 33.55 -0.65 14.90
C LEU A 50 33.91 -1.64 16.01
N VAL A 51 33.63 -2.94 15.82
CA VAL A 51 33.89 -3.98 16.83
C VAL A 51 35.35 -3.98 17.29
N GLY A 52 35.56 -3.83 18.59
CA GLY A 52 36.88 -3.76 19.22
C GLY A 52 37.63 -2.43 19.05
N LYS A 53 36.98 -1.36 18.57
CA LYS A 53 37.61 -0.04 18.39
C LYS A 53 37.23 0.94 19.50
N THR A 54 38.23 1.67 19.98
CA THR A 54 38.06 2.79 20.91
C THR A 54 37.54 4.03 20.21
N ASP A 55 38.07 4.35 19.01
CA ASP A 55 37.64 5.49 18.20
C ASP A 55 37.62 5.16 16.69
N ILE A 56 37.14 6.10 15.87
CA ILE A 56 37.16 6.08 14.41
C ILE A 56 38.35 6.92 13.93
N ASP A 57 39.58 6.45 14.15
CA ASP A 57 40.80 7.24 13.90
C ASP A 57 41.13 7.47 12.41
N ASP A 58 40.57 6.64 11.51
CA ASP A 58 40.98 6.61 10.10
C ASP A 58 39.81 6.60 9.09
N SER A 59 40.06 7.18 7.91
CA SER A 59 39.08 7.26 6.82
C SER A 59 38.58 5.90 6.34
N ALA A 60 39.42 4.86 6.32
CA ALA A 60 39.04 3.54 5.82
C ALA A 60 38.09 2.82 6.79
N THR A 61 38.27 3.00 8.10
CA THR A 61 37.29 2.57 9.12
C THR A 61 35.94 3.25 8.90
N ALA A 62 35.93 4.59 8.75
CA ALA A 62 34.70 5.34 8.53
C ALA A 62 33.96 4.88 7.25
N ILE A 63 34.67 4.71 6.13
CA ILE A 63 34.08 4.20 4.87
C ILE A 63 33.55 2.77 5.07
N THR A 64 34.32 1.89 5.70
CA THR A 64 33.92 0.49 5.97
C THR A 64 32.61 0.44 6.78
N ALA A 65 32.40 1.36 7.72
CA ALA A 65 31.16 1.46 8.48
C ALA A 65 29.95 1.81 7.61
N PHE A 66 30.08 2.74 6.65
CA PHE A 66 29.03 3.01 5.65
C PHE A 66 28.76 1.81 4.72
N VAL A 67 29.81 1.09 4.30
CA VAL A 67 29.69 -0.13 3.48
C VAL A 67 28.94 -1.23 4.23
N MET A 68 29.30 -1.49 5.49
CA MET A 68 28.61 -2.47 6.33
C MET A 68 27.16 -2.06 6.63
N ALA A 69 26.90 -0.77 6.84
CA ALA A 69 25.56 -0.22 7.00
C ALA A 69 24.66 -0.48 5.76
N LYS A 70 25.19 -0.29 4.54
CA LYS A 70 24.56 -0.70 3.28
C LYS A 70 24.28 -2.21 3.27
N GLU A 71 25.30 -3.04 3.48
CA GLU A 71 25.19 -4.51 3.36
C GLU A 71 24.16 -5.11 4.33
N VAL A 72 24.17 -4.69 5.60
CA VAL A 72 23.24 -5.19 6.61
C VAL A 72 21.83 -4.64 6.39
N GLY A 73 21.71 -3.37 6.00
CA GLY A 73 20.44 -2.75 5.64
C GLY A 73 19.71 -3.53 4.54
N TYR A 74 20.37 -3.82 3.42
CA TYR A 74 19.77 -4.58 2.31
C TYR A 74 19.42 -6.01 2.70
N LYS A 75 20.31 -6.73 3.39
CA LYS A 75 20.08 -8.13 3.80
C LYS A 75 18.90 -8.29 4.77
N SER A 76 18.57 -7.26 5.54
CA SER A 76 17.43 -7.30 6.47
C SER A 76 16.05 -7.35 5.78
N VAL A 77 15.94 -6.88 4.53
CA VAL A 77 14.67 -6.77 3.79
C VAL A 77 14.55 -7.87 2.73
N LEU A 78 13.43 -8.59 2.70
CA LEU A 78 13.21 -9.71 1.77
C LEU A 78 13.21 -9.27 0.29
N ALA A 79 12.62 -8.10 0.01
CA ALA A 79 12.54 -7.51 -1.32
C ALA A 79 12.86 -6.00 -1.21
N PRO A 80 14.15 -5.61 -1.25
CA PRO A 80 14.54 -4.21 -1.17
C PRO A 80 14.01 -3.42 -2.39
N VAL A 81 13.65 -2.16 -2.16
CA VAL A 81 13.04 -1.29 -3.18
C VAL A 81 13.89 -0.03 -3.32
N GLU A 82 14.37 0.23 -4.53
CA GLU A 82 15.08 1.47 -4.85
C GLU A 82 14.16 2.70 -4.72
N GLY A 83 14.72 3.86 -4.38
CA GLY A 83 14.02 5.10 -4.00
C GLY A 83 13.66 5.19 -2.50
N THR A 84 14.04 4.22 -1.68
CA THR A 84 13.84 4.21 -0.23
C THR A 84 15.12 4.54 0.54
N ILE A 85 15.09 4.44 1.87
CA ILE A 85 16.24 4.67 2.76
C ILE A 85 17.46 3.83 2.37
N LEU A 86 17.23 2.63 1.84
CA LEU A 86 18.23 1.72 1.32
C LEU A 86 19.01 2.31 0.13
N THR A 87 18.35 3.06 -0.76
CA THR A 87 19.02 3.75 -1.87
C THR A 87 19.96 4.84 -1.38
N VAL A 88 19.55 5.61 -0.36
CA VAL A 88 20.38 6.69 0.18
C VAL A 88 21.67 6.11 0.76
N ILE A 89 21.58 5.12 1.66
CA ILE A 89 22.78 4.50 2.25
C ILE A 89 23.65 3.78 1.20
N ARG A 90 23.03 3.14 0.19
CA ARG A 90 23.77 2.50 -0.91
C ARG A 90 24.56 3.51 -1.72
N MET A 91 23.92 4.58 -2.20
CA MET A 91 24.58 5.60 -3.00
C MET A 91 25.65 6.35 -2.20
N THR A 92 25.37 6.67 -0.93
CA THR A 92 26.38 7.26 -0.03
C THR A 92 27.60 6.34 0.14
N ALA A 93 27.40 5.05 0.39
CA ALA A 93 28.51 4.10 0.52
C ALA A 93 29.29 3.95 -0.80
N GLU A 94 28.61 3.77 -1.94
CA GLU A 94 29.23 3.65 -3.27
C GLU A 94 30.05 4.90 -3.64
N ASP A 95 29.53 6.10 -3.41
CA ASP A 95 30.24 7.36 -3.70
C ASP A 95 31.41 7.59 -2.71
N LEU A 96 31.31 7.15 -1.44
CA LEU A 96 32.45 7.16 -0.50
C LEU A 96 33.56 6.18 -0.90
N GLU A 97 33.22 4.93 -1.24
CA GLU A 97 34.17 3.91 -1.71
C GLU A 97 34.90 4.38 -2.98
N LYS A 98 34.17 5.01 -3.91
CA LYS A 98 34.70 5.53 -5.17
C LYS A 98 35.72 6.66 -4.97
N ASN A 99 35.44 7.57 -4.04
CA ASN A 99 36.28 8.75 -3.78
C ASN A 99 37.26 8.56 -2.60
N GLN A 100 37.44 7.32 -2.11
CA GLN A 100 38.22 6.99 -0.91
C GLN A 100 39.64 7.58 -0.83
N LYS A 101 40.26 7.89 -1.97
CA LYS A 101 41.62 8.47 -2.06
C LYS A 101 41.68 9.97 -1.75
N GLU A 102 40.52 10.64 -1.73
CA GLU A 102 40.39 12.07 -1.46
C GLU A 102 40.34 12.36 0.05
N TYR A 103 39.94 11.38 0.86
CA TYR A 103 39.77 11.53 2.31
C TYR A 103 41.04 11.21 3.09
N ARG A 104 41.49 12.18 3.87
CA ARG A 104 42.65 12.08 4.77
C ARG A 104 42.27 11.93 6.23
N THR A 105 41.06 12.31 6.61
CA THR A 105 40.55 12.21 7.98
C THR A 105 39.10 11.70 8.02
N PRO A 106 38.66 11.09 9.13
CA PRO A 106 37.28 10.62 9.33
C PRO A 106 36.23 11.73 9.11
N GLU A 107 36.50 12.96 9.55
CA GLU A 107 35.57 14.09 9.43
C GLU A 107 35.30 14.45 7.97
N GLN A 108 36.29 14.25 7.09
CA GLN A 108 36.11 14.42 5.64
C GLN A 108 35.20 13.34 5.07
N VAL A 109 35.30 12.09 5.54
CA VAL A 109 34.38 11.00 5.18
C VAL A 109 32.96 11.33 5.63
N PHE A 110 32.75 11.75 6.88
CA PHE A 110 31.42 12.12 7.38
C PHE A 110 30.83 13.34 6.65
N SER A 111 31.64 14.36 6.37
CA SER A 111 31.23 15.55 5.62
C SER A 111 30.83 15.22 4.17
N ALA A 112 31.59 14.34 3.52
CA ALA A 112 31.24 13.80 2.21
C ALA A 112 29.98 12.94 2.28
N ALA A 113 29.83 12.11 3.32
CA ALA A 113 28.67 11.25 3.53
C ALA A 113 27.36 12.05 3.61
N VAL A 114 27.33 13.15 4.37
CA VAL A 114 26.19 14.07 4.41
C VAL A 114 25.88 14.67 3.05
N THR A 115 26.92 15.01 2.29
CA THR A 115 26.78 15.61 0.95
C THR A 115 26.21 14.61 -0.06
N PHE A 116 26.75 13.40 -0.12
CA PHE A 116 26.24 12.32 -0.97
C PHE A 116 24.86 11.85 -0.52
N ALA A 117 24.58 11.79 0.79
CA ALA A 117 23.25 11.46 1.31
C ALA A 117 22.21 12.50 0.86
N LYS A 118 22.52 13.80 0.88
CA LYS A 118 21.65 14.86 0.32
C LYS A 118 21.44 14.68 -1.19
N GLN A 119 22.50 14.45 -1.96
CA GLN A 119 22.38 14.25 -3.40
C GLN A 119 21.60 12.98 -3.76
N ALA A 120 21.77 11.90 -3.00
CA ALA A 120 21.00 10.67 -3.14
C ALA A 120 19.54 10.88 -2.75
N LEU A 121 19.28 11.61 -1.66
CA LEU A 121 17.95 12.04 -1.21
C LEU A 121 17.19 12.74 -2.34
N ASP A 122 17.80 13.75 -2.97
CA ASP A 122 17.21 14.51 -4.08
C ASP A 122 16.97 13.64 -5.33
N LYS A 123 17.77 12.60 -5.52
CA LYS A 123 17.58 11.60 -6.59
C LYS A 123 16.49 10.57 -6.24
N THR A 124 16.20 10.28 -4.96
CA THR A 124 15.23 9.21 -4.58
C THR A 124 13.82 9.36 -5.16
N PRO A 125 13.21 10.57 -5.25
CA PRO A 125 11.92 10.72 -5.93
C PRO A 125 11.98 10.30 -7.39
N SER A 126 13.12 10.48 -8.06
CA SER A 126 13.27 10.17 -9.48
C SER A 126 13.28 8.67 -9.79
N LEU A 127 13.63 7.84 -8.79
CA LEU A 127 13.82 6.39 -8.86
C LEU A 127 12.53 5.60 -8.54
N LEU A 128 11.61 6.17 -7.74
CA LEU A 128 10.26 5.63 -7.55
C LEU A 128 9.21 6.39 -8.36
N PRO A 129 8.55 5.76 -9.35
CA PRO A 129 7.47 6.39 -10.12
C PRO A 129 6.31 6.94 -9.29
N MET A 130 6.16 6.51 -8.03
CA MET A 130 5.16 7.03 -7.09
C MET A 130 5.65 8.30 -6.36
N LEU A 131 6.89 8.34 -5.85
CA LEU A 131 7.45 9.54 -5.22
C LEU A 131 7.63 10.68 -6.24
N LYS A 132 8.13 10.37 -7.45
CA LYS A 132 8.27 11.32 -8.57
C LYS A 132 6.99 12.08 -8.91
N LYS A 133 5.84 11.43 -8.74
CA LYS A 133 4.52 11.97 -9.09
C LYS A 133 3.88 12.78 -7.95
N ALA A 134 4.33 12.58 -6.71
CA ALA A 134 3.76 13.23 -5.53
C ALA A 134 4.59 14.44 -5.04
N GLY A 135 5.80 14.63 -5.54
CA GLY A 135 6.67 15.75 -5.15
C GLY A 135 7.20 15.66 -3.71
N VAL A 136 6.97 14.53 -3.05
CA VAL A 136 7.42 14.24 -1.69
C VAL A 136 8.57 13.24 -1.69
N VAL A 137 9.51 13.48 -0.80
CA VAL A 137 10.59 12.57 -0.44
C VAL A 137 10.04 11.63 0.65
N ASP A 138 10.40 10.35 0.65
CA ASP A 138 10.08 9.45 1.77
C ASP A 138 10.71 10.01 3.06
N SER A 139 9.92 10.14 4.13
CA SER A 139 10.38 10.69 5.41
C SER A 139 11.57 9.90 5.97
N ALA A 140 11.60 8.58 5.75
CA ALA A 140 12.72 7.74 6.20
C ALA A 140 14.05 8.10 5.52
N ASN A 141 14.02 8.67 4.31
CA ASN A 141 15.21 9.06 3.60
C ASN A 141 15.89 10.29 4.25
N LYS A 142 15.13 11.12 4.99
CA LYS A 142 15.70 12.23 5.77
C LYS A 142 16.46 11.76 7.01
N ASP A 143 16.06 10.63 7.60
CA ASP A 143 16.73 10.08 8.79
C ASP A 143 18.17 9.60 8.49
N VAL A 144 18.54 9.37 7.23
CA VAL A 144 19.93 9.02 6.85
C VAL A 144 20.88 10.21 7.01
N LEU A 145 20.39 11.46 7.02
CA LEU A 145 21.25 12.61 7.31
C LEU A 145 21.80 12.56 8.75
N LEU A 146 21.18 11.81 9.67
CA LEU A 146 21.67 11.63 11.04
C LEU A 146 22.97 10.81 11.12
N ILE A 147 23.38 10.10 10.06
CA ILE A 147 24.62 9.29 10.06
C ILE A 147 25.88 10.17 9.88
N GLY A 148 25.73 11.49 9.68
CA GLY A 148 26.87 12.42 9.65
C GLY A 148 26.57 13.87 10.04
N ALA A 149 25.38 14.19 10.54
CA ALA A 149 25.02 15.54 10.96
C ALA A 149 25.27 15.78 12.46
N SER A 150 25.78 16.98 12.79
CA SER A 150 25.85 17.49 14.16
C SER A 150 24.43 17.64 14.77
N PRO A 151 24.25 17.50 16.11
CA PRO A 151 22.93 17.32 16.74
C PRO A 151 21.89 18.44 16.56
N GLU A 152 22.28 19.62 16.08
CA GLU A 152 21.46 20.84 16.14
C GLU A 152 20.34 20.94 15.08
N SER A 153 20.30 20.05 14.07
CA SER A 153 19.30 20.13 12.98
C SER A 153 17.99 19.36 13.25
N ASN A 154 17.54 19.37 14.51
CA ASN A 154 16.47 18.49 14.99
C ASN A 154 15.05 19.11 14.84
N LYS A 155 14.41 18.87 13.69
CA LYS A 155 12.94 18.98 13.54
C LYS A 155 12.39 17.68 12.99
N GLY A 156 11.95 16.79 13.88
CA GLY A 156 11.33 15.53 13.52
C GLY A 156 10.05 15.73 12.69
N VAL A 157 9.96 15.03 11.56
CA VAL A 157 8.77 15.02 10.70
C VAL A 157 8.33 13.56 10.49
N SER A 158 7.31 13.15 11.25
CA SER A 158 6.58 11.91 10.99
C SER A 158 5.71 12.06 9.73
N ALA A 159 5.84 11.14 8.78
CA ALA A 159 4.89 11.03 7.67
C ALA A 159 4.34 9.59 7.57
N GLU A 160 3.17 9.38 8.16
CA GLU A 160 2.35 8.19 7.88
C GLU A 160 1.43 8.51 6.68
N ASN A 161 1.73 7.91 5.53
CA ASN A 161 1.03 8.15 4.25
C ASN A 161 -0.21 7.25 4.11
N ASP A 162 -1.30 7.59 4.79
CA ASP A 162 -2.57 6.86 4.67
C ASP A 162 -3.63 7.57 3.81
N VAL A 163 -4.15 6.82 2.82
CA VAL A 163 -5.30 7.23 1.99
C VAL A 163 -6.29 6.07 1.95
N ALA A 164 -7.52 6.37 2.36
CA ALA A 164 -8.56 5.45 2.85
C ALA A 164 -9.02 4.27 1.94
N ASN A 165 -9.76 3.38 2.61
CA ASN A 165 -10.63 2.29 2.13
C ASN A 165 -9.97 1.16 1.34
N ALA A 166 -9.42 0.18 2.06
CA ALA A 166 -9.50 -1.27 1.78
C ALA A 166 -9.28 -2.01 3.11
N ASP A 167 -9.36 -3.34 3.13
CA ASP A 167 -8.80 -4.09 4.26
C ASP A 167 -7.27 -4.16 4.14
N TYR A 168 -6.59 -3.52 5.08
CA TYR A 168 -5.12 -3.45 5.13
C TYR A 168 -4.51 -4.62 5.92
N GLY A 169 -5.34 -5.50 6.50
CA GLY A 169 -4.90 -6.50 7.46
C GLY A 169 -4.40 -5.85 8.76
N TYR A 170 -3.38 -6.46 9.37
CA TYR A 170 -2.81 -6.01 10.63
C TYR A 170 -1.32 -5.68 10.48
N CYS A 171 -0.93 -4.59 11.12
CA CYS A 171 0.46 -4.28 11.41
C CYS A 171 0.86 -5.10 12.64
N CYS A 172 1.70 -6.11 12.45
CA CYS A 172 2.11 -7.05 13.49
C CYS A 172 3.58 -6.81 13.84
N GLU A 173 3.85 -6.26 15.03
CA GLU A 173 5.18 -6.04 15.57
C GLU A 173 5.36 -6.86 16.86
N VAL A 174 6.40 -7.70 16.91
CA VAL A 174 6.77 -8.45 18.11
C VAL A 174 8.26 -8.33 18.40
N ILE A 175 8.59 -8.37 19.69
CA ILE A 175 9.94 -8.56 20.19
C ILE A 175 9.90 -9.84 21.02
N VAL A 176 10.67 -10.83 20.60
CA VAL A 176 10.77 -12.16 21.22
C VAL A 176 12.13 -12.27 21.90
N ARG A 177 12.16 -12.65 23.17
CA ARG A 177 13.39 -12.94 23.91
C ARG A 177 13.72 -14.42 23.79
N GLN A 178 14.98 -14.71 23.55
CA GLN A 178 15.52 -16.04 23.31
C GLN A 178 16.48 -16.44 24.43
N THR A 179 16.48 -17.72 24.80
CA THR A 179 17.59 -18.30 25.56
C THR A 179 18.87 -18.34 24.72
N LYS A 180 20.05 -18.44 25.36
CA LYS A 180 21.35 -18.59 24.66
C LYS A 180 21.36 -19.75 23.64
N ALA A 181 20.64 -20.83 23.92
CA ALA A 181 20.50 -21.96 23.00
C ALA A 181 19.64 -21.62 21.77
N GLN A 182 18.49 -20.98 21.98
CA GLN A 182 17.60 -20.52 20.88
C GLN A 182 18.29 -19.47 20.01
N ALA A 183 19.00 -18.51 20.61
CA ALA A 183 19.74 -17.48 19.89
C ALA A 183 20.81 -18.09 18.96
N LYS A 184 21.58 -19.07 19.45
CA LYS A 184 22.59 -19.79 18.66
C LYS A 184 21.99 -20.69 17.58
N ALA A 185 20.77 -21.19 17.78
CA ALA A 185 20.06 -22.04 16.82
C ALA A 185 19.15 -21.26 15.85
N PHE A 186 19.09 -19.93 15.97
CA PHE A 186 18.22 -19.09 15.15
C PHE A 186 18.63 -19.15 13.67
N ASN A 187 17.63 -19.18 12.79
CA ASN A 187 17.85 -19.16 11.34
C ASN A 187 16.89 -18.15 10.70
N GLU A 188 17.43 -16.97 10.40
CA GLU A 188 16.68 -15.85 9.82
C GLU A 188 16.04 -16.22 8.48
N ALA A 189 16.74 -16.98 7.62
CA ALA A 189 16.21 -17.40 6.32
C ALA A 189 15.02 -18.36 6.46
N LYS A 190 15.06 -19.28 7.43
CA LYS A 190 13.94 -20.18 7.76
C LYS A 190 12.74 -19.38 8.28
N LEU A 191 12.96 -18.42 9.18
CA LEU A 191 11.89 -17.55 9.67
C LEU A 191 11.29 -16.69 8.55
N LYS A 192 12.13 -16.05 7.72
CA LYS A 192 11.70 -15.28 6.55
C LYS A 192 10.84 -16.13 5.62
N LYS A 193 11.26 -17.36 5.31
CA LYS A 193 10.47 -18.29 4.50
C LYS A 193 9.09 -18.55 5.13
N SER A 194 9.06 -18.99 6.40
CA SER A 194 7.82 -19.31 7.12
C SER A 194 6.83 -18.14 7.23
N LEU A 195 7.33 -16.90 7.37
CA LEU A 195 6.48 -15.71 7.46
C LEU A 195 6.14 -15.08 6.11
N SER A 196 6.96 -15.29 5.06
CA SER A 196 6.71 -14.75 3.72
C SER A 196 5.43 -15.28 3.06
N GLU A 197 4.96 -16.46 3.46
CA GLU A 197 3.67 -17.03 3.03
C GLU A 197 2.47 -16.34 3.69
N LEU A 198 2.68 -15.60 4.78
CA LEU A 198 1.63 -14.99 5.61
C LEU A 198 1.65 -13.46 5.61
N ALA A 199 2.75 -12.82 5.18
CA ALA A 199 2.97 -11.38 5.29
C ALA A 199 3.42 -10.72 3.97
N ASP A 200 2.82 -9.58 3.63
CA ASP A 200 3.11 -8.81 2.39
C ASP A 200 4.34 -7.92 2.49
N SER A 201 4.79 -7.68 3.72
CA SER A 201 6.02 -6.98 4.05
C SER A 201 6.54 -7.59 5.33
N LEU A 202 7.83 -7.87 5.38
CA LEU A 202 8.48 -8.57 6.48
C LEU A 202 9.88 -8.00 6.69
N VAL A 203 10.14 -7.55 7.92
CA VAL A 203 11.48 -7.24 8.42
C VAL A 203 11.70 -8.08 9.66
N THR A 204 12.73 -8.93 9.62
CA THR A 204 13.18 -9.75 10.75
C THR A 204 14.56 -9.28 11.17
N VAL A 205 14.78 -9.13 12.46
CA VAL A 205 16.07 -8.75 13.04
C VAL A 205 16.35 -9.66 14.23
N GLN A 206 17.53 -10.27 14.27
CA GLN A 206 18.10 -10.79 15.51
C GLN A 206 19.14 -9.81 16.06
N ASP A 207 19.15 -9.63 17.37
CA ASP A 207 20.15 -8.87 18.12
C ASP A 207 20.40 -9.56 19.47
N GLU A 208 21.50 -10.32 19.55
CA GLU A 208 21.87 -11.18 20.68
C GLU A 208 20.74 -12.12 21.14
N ASP A 209 20.12 -11.83 22.29
CA ASP A 209 19.05 -12.59 22.93
C ASP A 209 17.65 -12.17 22.47
N ILE A 210 17.53 -11.31 21.45
CA ILE A 210 16.26 -10.75 20.98
C ILE A 210 16.08 -11.01 19.48
N VAL A 211 14.86 -11.39 19.10
CA VAL A 211 14.38 -11.34 17.71
C VAL A 211 13.20 -10.38 17.61
N LYS A 212 13.35 -9.33 16.82
CA LYS A 212 12.26 -8.42 16.44
C LYS A 212 11.71 -8.81 15.08
N VAL A 213 10.39 -8.88 14.96
CA VAL A 213 9.69 -9.13 13.71
C VAL A 213 8.64 -8.07 13.50
N HIS A 214 8.73 -7.37 12.36
CA HIS A 214 7.67 -6.52 11.85
C HIS A 214 7.09 -7.16 10.59
N ALA A 215 5.77 -7.38 10.57
CA ALA A 215 5.07 -7.98 9.44
C ALA A 215 3.73 -7.29 9.18
N HIS A 216 3.35 -7.12 7.91
CA HIS A 216 1.98 -6.76 7.55
C HIS A 216 1.24 -8.03 7.12
N SER A 217 0.29 -8.49 7.93
CA SER A 217 -0.40 -9.77 7.74
C SER A 217 -1.90 -9.67 8.06
N PRO A 218 -2.79 -10.29 7.26
CA PRO A 218 -4.20 -10.44 7.62
C PRO A 218 -4.45 -11.55 8.66
N HIS A 219 -3.41 -12.28 9.10
CA HIS A 219 -3.53 -13.42 10.01
C HIS A 219 -2.65 -13.25 11.27
N PRO A 220 -2.94 -12.28 12.15
CA PRO A 220 -2.12 -11.98 13.32
C PRO A 220 -1.96 -13.19 14.26
N GLY A 221 -2.98 -14.05 14.39
CA GLY A 221 -2.88 -15.29 15.20
C GLY A 221 -1.77 -16.24 14.71
N LYS A 222 -1.73 -16.56 13.41
CA LYS A 222 -0.69 -17.42 12.82
C LYS A 222 0.70 -16.78 12.87
N PHE A 223 0.76 -15.46 12.71
CA PHE A 223 1.99 -14.69 12.88
C PHE A 223 2.54 -14.83 14.31
N LEU A 224 1.68 -14.67 15.32
CA LEU A 224 2.05 -14.82 16.73
C LEU A 224 2.48 -16.27 17.05
N GLU A 225 1.78 -17.27 16.53
CA GLU A 225 2.14 -18.68 16.70
C GLU A 225 3.56 -18.98 16.19
N ILE A 226 3.89 -18.53 14.98
CA ILE A 226 5.23 -18.69 14.38
C ILE A 226 6.29 -17.88 15.15
N ALA A 227 5.97 -16.67 15.60
CA ALA A 227 6.90 -15.84 16.35
C ALA A 227 7.18 -16.40 17.76
N HIS A 228 6.17 -16.97 18.44
CA HIS A 228 6.33 -17.57 19.77
C HIS A 228 7.22 -18.82 19.73
N ALA A 229 7.24 -19.56 18.62
CA ALA A 229 8.16 -20.68 18.43
C ALA A 229 9.66 -20.27 18.50
N LEU A 230 9.98 -18.97 18.48
CA LEU A 230 11.33 -18.44 18.62
C LEU A 230 11.75 -18.20 20.08
N GLY A 231 10.79 -18.11 21.02
CA GLY A 231 11.01 -17.73 22.42
C GLY A 231 9.83 -16.99 23.05
N ASP A 232 10.08 -16.35 24.21
CA ASP A 232 9.05 -15.66 24.98
C ASP A 232 8.79 -14.25 24.46
N PHE A 233 7.52 -13.83 24.39
CA PHE A 233 7.19 -12.47 23.98
C PHE A 233 7.62 -11.44 25.03
N HIS A 234 8.58 -10.59 24.67
CA HIS A 234 8.92 -9.40 25.43
C HIS A 234 8.00 -8.22 25.09
N LYS A 235 7.54 -8.13 23.83
CA LYS A 235 6.58 -7.11 23.37
C LYS A 235 5.72 -7.70 22.25
N VAL A 236 4.43 -7.35 22.27
CA VAL A 236 3.48 -7.63 21.17
C VAL A 236 2.70 -6.35 20.87
N LYS A 237 2.55 -6.02 19.59
CA LYS A 237 1.71 -4.92 19.10
C LYS A 237 1.04 -5.37 17.79
N ILE A 238 -0.28 -5.37 17.77
CA ILE A 238 -1.11 -5.75 16.63
C ILE A 238 -2.09 -4.61 16.38
N ASP A 239 -1.86 -3.81 15.34
CA ASP A 239 -2.77 -2.70 14.98
C ASP A 239 -3.58 -3.05 13.74
N ASN A 240 -4.88 -2.81 13.78
CA ASN A 240 -5.72 -2.90 12.59
C ASN A 240 -5.47 -1.66 11.71
N MET A 241 -4.76 -1.86 10.60
CA MET A 241 -4.35 -0.77 9.70
C MET A 241 -5.54 -0.12 8.99
N SER A 242 -6.66 -0.83 8.80
CA SER A 242 -7.90 -0.27 8.25
C SER A 242 -8.50 0.78 9.19
N VAL A 243 -8.49 0.52 10.50
CA VAL A 243 -8.99 1.46 11.52
C VAL A 243 -8.03 2.64 11.67
N GLN A 244 -6.72 2.40 11.73
CA GLN A 244 -5.70 3.46 11.80
C GLN A 244 -5.82 4.46 10.63
N ALA A 245 -5.95 3.96 9.40
CA ALA A 245 -6.13 4.79 8.21
C ALA A 245 -7.46 5.58 8.22
N GLN A 246 -8.52 5.03 8.81
CA GLN A 246 -9.80 5.72 8.98
C GLN A 246 -9.72 6.84 10.03
N GLU A 247 -9.20 6.57 11.23
CA GLU A 247 -9.02 7.58 12.28
C GLU A 247 -8.14 8.75 11.83
N HIS A 248 -7.03 8.45 11.14
CA HIS A 248 -6.13 9.46 10.62
C HIS A 248 -6.82 10.35 9.56
N SER A 249 -7.62 9.74 8.67
CA SER A 249 -8.44 10.47 7.69
C SER A 249 -9.51 11.37 8.34
N MET A 250 -10.06 10.99 9.49
CA MET A 250 -11.03 11.83 10.23
C MET A 250 -10.33 13.02 10.90
N ARG A 251 -9.17 12.80 11.55
CA ARG A 251 -8.38 13.89 12.17
C ARG A 251 -7.93 14.96 11.16
N LEU A 252 -7.61 14.56 9.93
CA LEU A 252 -7.21 15.46 8.85
C LEU A 252 -8.36 16.23 8.19
N THR A 253 -9.62 15.81 8.37
CA THR A 253 -10.79 16.42 7.71
C THR A 253 -11.58 17.39 8.59
N GLY A 254 -11.15 17.61 9.84
CA GLY A 254 -11.65 18.70 10.68
C GLY A 254 -13.09 18.56 11.17
N GLN A 255 -13.74 17.40 10.97
CA GLN A 255 -15.07 17.14 11.50
C GLN A 255 -15.00 16.74 12.97
N GLN A 256 -15.09 17.74 13.85
CA GLN A 256 -15.58 17.51 15.21
C GLN A 256 -17.06 17.14 15.13
N GLU A 257 -17.40 15.87 15.35
CA GLU A 257 -18.75 15.52 15.75
C GLU A 257 -19.00 16.07 17.16
N ASN A 258 -19.61 17.26 17.23
CA ASN A 258 -20.15 17.79 18.47
C ASN A 258 -21.26 16.85 18.95
N GLY A 259 -21.03 16.20 20.09
CA GLY A 259 -21.72 14.97 20.42
C GLY A 259 -23.19 15.14 20.83
N GLN A 260 -24.04 14.26 20.30
CA GLN A 260 -25.30 13.85 20.93
C GLN A 260 -25.56 12.36 20.64
N HIS A 261 -25.09 11.47 21.51
CA HIS A 261 -25.81 10.26 21.97
C HIS A 261 -25.01 9.49 23.05
N LYS A 262 -24.99 10.04 24.27
CA LYS A 262 -24.83 9.23 25.50
C LYS A 262 -26.18 9.16 26.21
N LYS A 263 -26.90 8.03 26.08
CA LYS A 263 -27.81 7.43 27.10
C LYS A 263 -28.67 6.29 26.53
N ALA A 264 -28.33 5.06 26.93
CA ALA A 264 -29.19 3.86 27.09
C ALA A 264 -28.23 2.67 27.34
N VAL A 265 -27.64 2.52 28.53
CA VAL A 265 -28.23 1.94 29.76
C VAL A 265 -28.64 0.46 29.59
N ASN A 266 -27.79 -0.41 30.16
CA ASN A 266 -28.08 -1.71 30.76
C ASN A 266 -29.34 -2.49 30.33
N ALA A 267 -29.13 -3.60 29.63
CA ALA A 267 -29.97 -4.79 29.75
C ALA A 267 -29.16 -5.93 30.39
N LYS A 268 -29.41 -6.23 31.67
CA LYS A 268 -28.92 -7.46 32.32
C LYS A 268 -29.70 -8.67 31.78
N PRO A 269 -29.09 -9.88 31.72
CA PRO A 269 -29.83 -11.09 31.40
C PRO A 269 -30.83 -11.43 32.52
N LYS A 270 -32.03 -11.90 32.16
CA LYS A 270 -32.98 -12.49 33.10
C LYS A 270 -32.92 -14.02 33.00
N ASN A 271 -32.64 -14.67 34.12
CA ASN A 271 -32.97 -16.09 34.33
C ASN A 271 -34.49 -16.23 34.54
N GLY A 272 -35.05 -17.39 34.18
CA GLY A 272 -36.48 -17.68 34.32
C GLY A 272 -36.92 -19.06 33.81
N SER A 273 -36.30 -20.11 34.36
CA SER A 273 -36.73 -21.53 34.46
C SER A 273 -38.06 -22.01 33.83
N ASN A 274 -37.96 -23.16 33.13
CA ASN A 274 -38.89 -24.30 33.02
C ASN A 274 -40.33 -24.03 32.47
N HIS A 275 -41.05 -24.92 31.81
CA HIS A 275 -40.88 -26.33 31.37
C HIS A 275 -41.11 -26.38 29.81
N GLU A 276 -41.18 -27.50 29.06
CA GLU A 276 -41.23 -28.92 29.41
C GLU A 276 -40.52 -29.83 28.37
N VAL A 277 -40.28 -31.05 28.81
CA VAL A 277 -39.90 -32.29 28.10
C VAL A 277 -40.86 -32.69 26.95
N GLU A 278 -40.31 -33.05 25.79
CA GLU A 278 -40.75 -34.29 25.11
C GLU A 278 -39.60 -34.98 24.36
N LYS A 279 -39.58 -36.32 24.40
CA LYS A 279 -38.51 -37.16 23.86
C LYS A 279 -38.92 -37.71 22.50
N HIS A 280 -38.02 -37.71 21.53
CA HIS A 280 -37.87 -38.88 20.67
C HIS A 280 -36.42 -39.06 20.24
N ALA A 281 -35.82 -40.16 20.71
CA ALA A 281 -34.56 -40.67 20.21
C ALA A 281 -34.85 -41.81 19.22
N SER A 282 -34.07 -41.89 18.15
CA SER A 282 -33.72 -43.18 17.53
C SER A 282 -32.46 -43.03 16.71
N ASP A 283 -31.46 -43.85 17.03
CA ASP A 283 -30.19 -43.93 16.32
C ASP A 283 -30.34 -44.27 14.83
N LYS A 284 -29.34 -43.83 14.05
CA LYS A 284 -28.81 -44.60 12.92
C LYS A 284 -27.40 -44.15 12.57
N ASN A 285 -26.43 -44.73 13.28
CA ASN A 285 -25.05 -44.83 12.76
C ASN A 285 -25.08 -45.64 11.46
N GLY A 286 -24.53 -45.09 10.37
CA GLY A 286 -24.59 -45.75 9.07
C GLY A 286 -23.69 -45.14 8.00
N SER A 287 -22.53 -45.78 7.80
CA SER A 287 -21.66 -45.67 6.61
C SER A 287 -20.90 -44.37 6.36
N LEU A 288 -19.56 -44.45 6.50
CA LEU A 288 -18.63 -43.60 5.77
C LEU A 288 -18.75 -43.87 4.26
N ALA A 289 -19.61 -43.12 3.57
CA ALA A 289 -19.56 -43.05 2.11
C ALA A 289 -18.46 -42.06 1.69
N LYS A 290 -17.39 -42.58 1.07
CA LYS A 290 -16.36 -41.77 0.42
C LYS A 290 -17.02 -40.82 -0.59
N LEU A 291 -17.05 -39.52 -0.28
CA LEU A 291 -17.39 -38.50 -1.26
C LEU A 291 -16.32 -38.53 -2.36
N SER A 292 -16.71 -39.10 -3.50
CA SER A 292 -15.92 -39.13 -4.71
C SER A 292 -15.49 -37.72 -5.08
N LYS A 293 -14.18 -37.48 -5.17
CA LYS A 293 -13.67 -36.30 -5.88
C LYS A 293 -14.21 -36.38 -7.31
N LYS A 294 -15.20 -35.55 -7.64
CA LYS A 294 -15.46 -35.22 -9.05
C LYS A 294 -14.16 -34.62 -9.59
N ASN A 295 -13.81 -34.98 -10.82
CA ASN A 295 -12.87 -34.19 -11.60
C ASN A 295 -13.54 -32.84 -11.90
N GLU A 296 -13.43 -31.89 -10.97
CA GLU A 296 -13.51 -30.48 -11.35
C GLU A 296 -12.35 -30.20 -12.31
N GLU A 297 -12.62 -29.44 -13.37
CA GLU A 297 -11.57 -28.98 -14.27
C GLU A 297 -10.53 -28.17 -13.48
N PRO A 298 -9.26 -28.09 -13.93
CA PRO A 298 -8.28 -27.26 -13.25
C PRO A 298 -8.71 -25.79 -13.30
N ARG A 299 -8.89 -25.18 -12.13
CA ARG A 299 -9.22 -23.75 -12.01
C ARG A 299 -8.08 -22.88 -12.52
N VAL A 300 -8.41 -21.74 -13.11
CA VAL A 300 -7.40 -20.73 -13.44
C VAL A 300 -6.95 -20.02 -12.17
N LYS A 301 -5.66 -19.70 -12.03
CA LYS A 301 -5.14 -19.09 -10.79
C LYS A 301 -5.74 -17.71 -10.51
N GLN A 302 -5.90 -16.90 -11.57
CA GLN A 302 -6.38 -15.52 -11.49
C GLN A 302 -7.23 -15.21 -12.72
N ALA A 303 -8.33 -14.47 -12.52
CA ALA A 303 -9.15 -13.92 -13.60
C ALA A 303 -9.56 -12.47 -13.29
N VAL A 304 -9.81 -11.67 -14.32
CA VAL A 304 -10.30 -10.29 -14.25
C VAL A 304 -11.70 -10.21 -14.85
N ILE A 305 -12.64 -9.66 -14.08
CA ILE A 305 -14.03 -9.42 -14.50
C ILE A 305 -14.29 -7.92 -14.44
N VAL A 306 -14.85 -7.31 -15.50
CA VAL A 306 -15.08 -5.86 -15.55
C VAL A 306 -16.54 -5.53 -15.89
N THR A 307 -17.20 -4.67 -15.12
CA THR A 307 -18.48 -4.08 -15.58
C THR A 307 -18.21 -3.03 -16.64
N VAL A 308 -18.97 -3.03 -17.73
CA VAL A 308 -18.75 -2.13 -18.88
C VAL A 308 -20.05 -1.44 -19.29
N PRO A 309 -19.99 -0.19 -19.80
CA PRO A 309 -21.19 0.55 -20.17
C PRO A 309 -21.71 0.18 -21.57
N SER A 310 -20.95 -0.60 -22.33
CA SER A 310 -21.37 -1.17 -23.61
C SER A 310 -20.62 -2.44 -23.97
N LYS A 311 -21.28 -3.30 -24.76
CA LYS A 311 -20.69 -4.54 -25.29
C LYS A 311 -19.39 -4.28 -26.06
N ALA A 312 -19.35 -3.21 -26.85
CA ALA A 312 -18.19 -2.85 -27.67
C ALA A 312 -16.94 -2.57 -26.82
N ILE A 313 -17.11 -1.95 -25.65
CA ILE A 313 -16.00 -1.75 -24.71
C ILE A 313 -15.60 -3.09 -24.08
N GLY A 314 -16.56 -3.92 -23.65
CA GLY A 314 -16.29 -5.27 -23.13
C GLY A 314 -15.46 -6.14 -24.07
N GLU A 315 -15.82 -6.18 -25.35
CA GLU A 315 -15.07 -6.89 -26.39
C GLU A 315 -13.65 -6.33 -26.58
N MET A 316 -13.48 -5.00 -26.53
CA MET A 316 -12.14 -4.38 -26.57
C MET A 316 -11.29 -4.79 -25.37
N LEU A 317 -11.80 -4.69 -24.14
CA LEU A 317 -11.06 -5.07 -22.94
C LEU A 317 -10.62 -6.54 -22.97
N LYS A 318 -11.50 -7.42 -23.46
CA LYS A 318 -11.24 -8.86 -23.55
C LYS A 318 -10.19 -9.22 -24.61
N ARG A 319 -10.20 -8.56 -25.77
CA ARG A 319 -9.17 -8.78 -26.81
C ARG A 319 -7.81 -8.18 -26.45
N GLU A 320 -7.80 -6.99 -25.87
CA GLU A 320 -6.59 -6.14 -25.85
C GLU A 320 -5.98 -6.03 -24.45
N TYR A 321 -6.77 -6.05 -23.38
CA TYR A 321 -6.30 -5.75 -22.01
C TYR A 321 -6.37 -6.95 -21.06
N GLY A 322 -6.52 -8.17 -21.59
CA GLY A 322 -6.47 -9.40 -20.79
C GLY A 322 -7.60 -9.55 -19.79
N VAL A 323 -8.79 -9.04 -20.11
CA VAL A 323 -10.00 -9.21 -19.28
C VAL A 323 -10.72 -10.50 -19.65
N ASP A 324 -10.82 -11.43 -18.70
CA ASP A 324 -11.41 -12.76 -18.94
C ASP A 324 -12.92 -12.71 -19.18
N ALA A 325 -13.64 -11.86 -18.45
CA ALA A 325 -15.09 -11.67 -18.61
C ALA A 325 -15.53 -10.22 -18.39
N TYR A 326 -16.68 -9.85 -18.93
CA TYR A 326 -17.29 -8.55 -18.68
C TYR A 326 -18.79 -8.67 -18.46
N ILE A 327 -19.35 -7.71 -17.73
CA ILE A 327 -20.80 -7.59 -17.49
C ILE A 327 -21.30 -6.36 -18.23
N ASP A 328 -22.13 -6.57 -19.25
CA ASP A 328 -22.65 -5.53 -20.15
C ASP A 328 -23.90 -4.85 -19.59
N GLN A 329 -23.80 -3.53 -19.39
CA GLN A 329 -24.87 -2.70 -18.83
C GLN A 329 -25.78 -2.08 -19.90
N GLU A 330 -25.44 -2.19 -21.20
CA GLU A 330 -26.19 -1.57 -22.30
C GLU A 330 -27.63 -2.09 -22.42
N ARG A 331 -27.87 -3.34 -22.00
CA ARG A 331 -29.20 -3.97 -21.99
C ARG A 331 -29.84 -4.07 -20.61
N ALA A 332 -29.05 -4.33 -19.57
CA ALA A 332 -29.54 -4.65 -18.22
C ALA A 332 -29.60 -3.45 -17.26
N GLY A 333 -28.93 -2.34 -17.58
CA GLY A 333 -28.70 -1.26 -16.62
C GLY A 333 -27.65 -1.63 -15.58
N ASN A 334 -27.75 -1.09 -14.35
CA ASN A 334 -26.82 -1.44 -13.27
C ASN A 334 -26.92 -2.96 -12.94
N PRO A 335 -25.83 -3.72 -12.84
CA PRO A 335 -25.92 -5.17 -12.64
C PRO A 335 -26.46 -5.55 -11.25
N SER A 336 -27.22 -6.64 -11.21
CA SER A 336 -27.72 -7.25 -10.00
C SER A 336 -26.65 -8.08 -9.28
N THR A 337 -26.90 -8.44 -8.02
CA THR A 337 -26.06 -9.39 -7.28
C THR A 337 -25.96 -10.76 -7.97
N GLY A 338 -27.00 -11.18 -8.70
CA GLY A 338 -27.00 -12.43 -9.45
C GLY A 338 -26.07 -12.41 -10.66
N ASP A 339 -26.03 -11.30 -11.40
CA ASP A 339 -25.13 -11.13 -12.56
C ASP A 339 -23.65 -11.22 -12.15
N PHE A 340 -23.31 -10.65 -10.99
CA PHE A 340 -21.97 -10.75 -10.41
C PHE A 340 -21.63 -12.17 -9.95
N ASP A 341 -22.53 -12.83 -9.20
CA ASP A 341 -22.32 -14.22 -8.74
C ASP A 341 -22.14 -15.17 -9.92
N GLN A 342 -22.97 -15.05 -10.95
CA GLN A 342 -22.86 -15.82 -12.19
C GLN A 342 -21.51 -15.59 -12.88
N ALA A 343 -21.09 -14.33 -13.05
CA ALA A 343 -19.82 -14.00 -13.68
C ALA A 343 -18.60 -14.54 -12.90
N ILE A 344 -18.62 -14.43 -11.56
CA ILE A 344 -17.56 -14.97 -10.69
C ILE A 344 -17.47 -16.50 -10.84
N ARG A 345 -18.62 -17.20 -10.78
CA ARG A 345 -18.66 -18.67 -10.94
C ARG A 345 -18.17 -19.11 -12.32
N GLN A 346 -18.58 -18.40 -13.38
CA GLN A 346 -18.19 -18.69 -14.77
C GLN A 346 -16.70 -18.45 -15.04
N ALA A 347 -16.05 -17.54 -14.31
CA ALA A 347 -14.60 -17.33 -14.44
C ALA A 347 -13.77 -18.52 -13.93
N HIS A 348 -14.36 -19.42 -13.13
CA HIS A 348 -13.76 -20.67 -12.67
C HIS A 348 -12.32 -20.51 -12.12
N ALA A 349 -12.11 -19.46 -11.32
CA ALA A 349 -10.80 -19.03 -10.86
C ALA A 349 -10.60 -19.22 -9.34
N GLU A 350 -9.36 -19.46 -8.92
CA GLU A 350 -8.98 -19.42 -7.50
C GLU A 350 -9.12 -18.00 -6.92
N THR A 351 -8.72 -16.99 -7.70
CA THR A 351 -8.87 -15.57 -7.36
C THR A 351 -9.47 -14.77 -8.52
N VAL A 352 -10.48 -13.94 -8.22
CA VAL A 352 -11.09 -13.01 -9.19
C VAL A 352 -10.78 -11.56 -8.80
N PHE A 353 -10.43 -10.73 -9.77
CA PHE A 353 -10.40 -9.27 -9.66
C PHE A 353 -11.67 -8.70 -10.29
N LEU A 354 -12.62 -8.31 -9.44
CA LEU A 354 -13.89 -7.76 -9.90
C LEU A 354 -13.78 -6.24 -9.97
N VAL A 355 -13.70 -5.68 -11.17
CA VAL A 355 -13.54 -4.26 -11.44
C VAL A 355 -14.88 -3.63 -11.79
N THR A 356 -15.29 -2.60 -11.04
CA THR A 356 -16.51 -1.83 -11.36
C THR A 356 -16.16 -0.60 -12.17
N ASP A 357 -16.94 -0.26 -13.21
CA ASP A 357 -16.88 1.03 -13.92
C ASP A 357 -17.76 2.12 -13.30
N SER A 358 -18.54 1.80 -12.26
CA SER A 358 -19.43 2.74 -11.58
C SER A 358 -19.52 2.40 -10.09
N SER A 359 -19.66 3.42 -9.23
CA SER A 359 -19.90 3.17 -7.80
C SER A 359 -21.25 2.52 -7.52
N ASN A 360 -22.23 2.67 -8.42
CA ASN A 360 -23.56 2.07 -8.27
C ASN A 360 -23.48 0.54 -8.24
N ASN A 361 -22.46 0.00 -8.90
CA ASN A 361 -22.24 -1.43 -9.06
C ASN A 361 -21.57 -2.06 -7.83
N GLN A 362 -20.92 -1.24 -6.99
CA GLN A 362 -20.09 -1.71 -5.87
C GLN A 362 -20.89 -2.39 -4.75
N LEU A 363 -22.15 -1.97 -4.53
CA LEU A 363 -23.01 -2.62 -3.53
C LEU A 363 -23.46 -4.02 -3.99
N SER A 364 -23.97 -4.13 -5.23
CA SER A 364 -24.35 -5.41 -5.84
C SER A 364 -23.16 -6.37 -5.92
N ALA A 365 -21.99 -5.88 -6.34
CA ALA A 365 -20.74 -6.64 -6.36
C ALA A 365 -20.34 -7.10 -4.96
N GLY A 366 -20.33 -6.18 -3.97
CA GLY A 366 -19.99 -6.50 -2.59
C GLY A 366 -20.92 -7.53 -1.93
N ASN A 367 -22.18 -7.59 -2.35
CA ASN A 367 -23.10 -8.65 -1.93
C ASN A 367 -22.80 -9.99 -2.62
N ALA A 368 -22.49 -9.99 -3.91
CA ALA A 368 -22.14 -11.22 -4.64
C ALA A 368 -20.84 -11.87 -4.13
N ILE A 369 -19.88 -11.05 -3.68
CA ILE A 369 -18.63 -11.53 -3.06
C ILE A 369 -18.92 -12.34 -1.78
N LYS A 370 -19.94 -11.97 -0.99
CA LYS A 370 -20.33 -12.71 0.23
C LYS A 370 -20.94 -14.09 -0.07
N LEU A 371 -21.35 -14.35 -1.32
CA LEU A 371 -21.89 -15.64 -1.76
C LEU A 371 -20.80 -16.62 -2.24
N GLN A 372 -19.53 -16.19 -2.24
CA GLN A 372 -18.41 -16.99 -2.72
C GLN A 372 -17.72 -17.73 -1.56
N GLU A 373 -17.87 -19.05 -1.54
CA GLU A 373 -17.23 -19.91 -0.53
C GLU A 373 -15.85 -20.41 -0.97
N ASN A 374 -15.67 -20.64 -2.28
CA ASN A 374 -14.53 -21.35 -2.85
C ASN A 374 -13.70 -20.50 -3.85
N CYS A 375 -13.88 -19.18 -3.85
CA CYS A 375 -13.18 -18.23 -4.73
C CYS A 375 -12.84 -16.95 -3.95
N VAL A 376 -11.59 -16.50 -4.01
CA VAL A 376 -11.19 -15.22 -3.39
C VAL A 376 -11.52 -14.08 -4.35
N VAL A 377 -12.49 -13.22 -4.02
CA VAL A 377 -12.86 -12.10 -4.90
C VAL A 377 -12.38 -10.77 -4.34
N ASN A 378 -11.53 -10.10 -5.12
CA ASN A 378 -10.96 -8.80 -4.82
C ASN A 378 -11.73 -7.70 -5.55
N LEU A 379 -12.51 -6.89 -4.82
CA LEU A 379 -13.24 -5.76 -5.40
C LEU A 379 -12.31 -4.58 -5.73
N ILE A 380 -12.19 -4.27 -7.01
CA ILE A 380 -11.53 -3.07 -7.53
C ILE A 380 -12.59 -2.02 -7.83
N GLY A 381 -12.93 -1.23 -6.80
CA GLY A 381 -13.99 -0.23 -6.83
C GLY A 381 -13.68 1.03 -7.64
N ALA A 382 -13.50 0.91 -8.95
CA ALA A 382 -13.46 2.05 -9.87
C ALA A 382 -14.87 2.68 -10.02
N ARG A 383 -14.90 3.97 -10.39
CA ARG A 383 -16.09 4.83 -10.37
C ARG A 383 -16.46 5.38 -11.76
N THR A 384 -15.58 5.15 -12.74
CA THR A 384 -15.79 5.43 -14.16
C THR A 384 -15.14 4.31 -15.00
N ILE A 385 -15.57 4.14 -16.26
CA ILE A 385 -14.96 3.17 -17.18
C ILE A 385 -13.48 3.42 -17.45
N ILE A 386 -13.03 4.68 -17.39
CA ILE A 386 -11.61 5.03 -17.57
C ILE A 386 -10.78 4.57 -16.34
N GLU A 387 -11.33 4.69 -15.13
CA GLU A 387 -10.71 4.12 -13.92
C GLU A 387 -10.64 2.58 -14.00
N ALA A 388 -11.69 1.93 -14.52
CA ALA A 388 -11.73 0.48 -14.71
C ALA A 388 -10.73 -0.01 -15.79
N ILE A 389 -10.60 0.71 -16.91
CA ILE A 389 -9.57 0.45 -17.94
C ILE A 389 -8.17 0.56 -17.34
N ALA A 390 -7.89 1.62 -16.58
CA ALA A 390 -6.58 1.81 -15.95
C ALA A 390 -6.25 0.70 -14.94
N ALA A 391 -7.25 0.22 -14.19
CA ALA A 391 -7.12 -0.94 -13.33
C ALA A 391 -6.79 -2.21 -14.13
N ALA A 392 -7.60 -2.56 -15.13
CA ALA A 392 -7.40 -3.75 -15.97
C ALA A 392 -6.01 -3.78 -16.62
N LEU A 393 -5.59 -2.68 -17.26
CA LEU A 393 -4.25 -2.53 -17.87
C LEU A 393 -3.07 -2.72 -16.90
N SER A 394 -3.30 -2.58 -15.59
CA SER A 394 -2.25 -2.72 -14.58
C SER A 394 -2.11 -4.15 -14.04
N PHE A 395 -3.03 -5.07 -14.39
CA PHE A 395 -3.00 -6.47 -14.00
C PHE A 395 -1.82 -7.22 -14.65
N ASN A 396 -1.31 -8.25 -13.97
CA ASN A 396 -0.36 -9.21 -14.51
C ASN A 396 -0.60 -10.59 -13.88
N ALA A 397 -1.08 -11.54 -14.69
CA ALA A 397 -1.43 -12.90 -14.26
C ALA A 397 -0.26 -13.71 -13.65
N GLN A 398 1.00 -13.33 -13.93
CA GLN A 398 2.19 -13.97 -13.37
C GLN A 398 2.58 -13.44 -11.97
N THR A 399 1.93 -12.37 -11.50
CA THR A 399 2.23 -11.78 -10.19
C THR A 399 1.24 -12.24 -9.12
N HIS A 400 1.68 -12.26 -7.85
CA HIS A 400 0.85 -12.69 -6.72
C HIS A 400 -0.43 -11.85 -6.58
N PRO A 401 -1.61 -12.43 -6.26
CA PRO A 401 -2.87 -11.70 -6.31
C PRO A 401 -2.93 -10.39 -5.49
N ARG A 402 -2.30 -10.37 -4.30
CA ARG A 402 -2.25 -9.14 -3.48
C ARG A 402 -1.46 -8.00 -4.15
N TYR A 403 -0.46 -8.32 -4.97
CA TYR A 403 0.29 -7.31 -5.74
C TYR A 403 -0.55 -6.76 -6.91
N ASN A 404 -1.30 -7.63 -7.59
CA ASN A 404 -2.32 -7.21 -8.56
C ASN A 404 -3.36 -6.28 -7.92
N TYR A 405 -3.94 -6.66 -6.78
CA TYR A 405 -4.91 -5.83 -6.05
C TYR A 405 -4.38 -4.41 -5.80
N ARG A 406 -3.17 -4.31 -5.25
CA ARG A 406 -2.52 -3.01 -4.96
C ARG A 406 -2.21 -2.23 -6.23
N ARG A 407 -1.73 -2.87 -7.30
CA ARG A 407 -1.47 -2.22 -8.61
C ARG A 407 -2.74 -1.64 -9.23
N MET A 408 -3.80 -2.45 -9.29
CA MET A 408 -5.10 -2.07 -9.86
C MET A 408 -5.73 -0.90 -9.12
N ARG A 409 -5.70 -0.92 -7.78
CA ARG A 409 -6.16 0.22 -6.97
C ARG A 409 -5.28 1.47 -7.10
N ASN A 410 -3.98 1.31 -7.23
CA ASN A 410 -3.07 2.45 -7.45
C ASN A 410 -3.23 3.06 -8.85
N ALA A 411 -3.53 2.26 -9.88
CA ALA A 411 -3.79 2.75 -11.24
C ALA A 411 -4.98 3.72 -11.26
N ILE A 412 -6.07 3.39 -10.57
CA ILE A 412 -7.25 4.27 -10.39
C ILE A 412 -6.83 5.63 -9.81
N ARG A 413 -6.00 5.64 -8.75
CA ARG A 413 -5.54 6.87 -8.07
C ARG A 413 -4.68 7.78 -8.96
N LEU A 414 -4.06 7.22 -10.01
CA LEU A 414 -3.16 7.93 -10.91
C LEU A 414 -3.87 8.61 -12.10
N VAL A 415 -5.15 8.33 -12.32
CA VAL A 415 -5.92 8.86 -13.45
C VAL A 415 -6.95 9.89 -12.96
N GLU A 416 -7.08 11.00 -13.67
CA GLU A 416 -8.21 11.93 -13.52
C GLU A 416 -9.23 11.62 -14.61
N THR A 417 -10.52 11.71 -14.29
CA THR A 417 -11.59 11.37 -15.25
C THR A 417 -12.62 12.47 -15.39
N GLY A 418 -13.07 12.66 -16.63
CA GLY A 418 -14.08 13.63 -16.99
C GLY A 418 -15.00 13.07 -18.08
N LEU A 419 -16.23 13.56 -18.12
CA LEU A 419 -17.25 13.23 -19.09
C LEU A 419 -17.78 14.53 -19.69
N VAL A 420 -17.94 14.56 -21.01
CA VAL A 420 -18.71 15.60 -21.71
C VAL A 420 -19.97 14.97 -22.26
N SER A 421 -21.12 15.60 -22.03
CA SER A 421 -22.44 15.11 -22.46
C SER A 421 -23.37 16.29 -22.76
N THR A 422 -24.61 16.02 -23.15
CA THR A 422 -25.64 17.05 -23.42
C THR A 422 -26.70 17.01 -22.32
N SER A 423 -27.11 18.17 -21.80
CA SER A 423 -28.11 18.23 -20.73
C SER A 423 -29.53 18.05 -21.25
N ILE A 424 -30.25 17.09 -20.71
CA ILE A 424 -31.67 16.84 -21.04
C ILE A 424 -32.67 17.81 -20.37
N ARG A 425 -32.20 18.64 -19.41
CA ARG A 425 -33.04 19.58 -18.66
C ARG A 425 -32.26 20.79 -18.14
N SER A 426 -32.95 21.88 -17.83
CA SER A 426 -32.35 23.04 -17.15
C SER A 426 -32.21 22.78 -15.65
N ILE A 427 -31.06 23.10 -15.06
CA ILE A 427 -30.75 22.96 -13.62
C ILE A 427 -29.88 24.15 -13.20
N ARG A 428 -30.16 24.74 -12.04
CA ARG A 428 -29.26 25.72 -11.40
C ARG A 428 -28.53 25.05 -10.23
N TYR A 429 -27.21 25.04 -10.28
CA TYR A 429 -26.32 24.85 -9.15
C TYR A 429 -25.87 26.23 -8.65
N ASP A 430 -25.28 26.29 -7.45
CA ASP A 430 -24.87 27.54 -6.80
C ASP A 430 -24.01 28.44 -7.71
N ASP A 431 -22.98 27.85 -8.34
CA ASP A 431 -22.04 28.57 -9.23
C ASP A 431 -22.31 28.37 -10.73
N LEU A 432 -23.34 27.62 -11.13
CA LEU A 432 -23.49 27.16 -12.52
C LEU A 432 -24.96 26.99 -12.94
N ILE A 433 -25.35 27.71 -14.00
CA ILE A 433 -26.64 27.51 -14.68
C ILE A 433 -26.43 26.57 -15.87
N VAL A 434 -27.06 25.40 -15.82
CA VAL A 434 -27.20 24.47 -16.94
C VAL A 434 -28.56 24.70 -17.58
N ARG A 435 -28.63 24.86 -18.90
CA ARG A 435 -29.88 24.87 -19.65
C ARG A 435 -30.09 23.52 -20.32
N LYS A 436 -31.33 23.22 -20.68
CA LYS A 436 -31.62 22.13 -21.62
C LYS A 436 -30.81 22.35 -22.91
N ASP A 437 -30.29 21.26 -23.46
CA ASP A 437 -29.50 21.18 -24.69
C ASP A 437 -28.10 21.83 -24.62
N ASP A 438 -27.67 22.38 -23.48
CA ASP A 438 -26.27 22.77 -23.25
C ASP A 438 -25.37 21.52 -23.20
N PHE A 439 -24.14 21.65 -23.70
CA PHE A 439 -23.06 20.70 -23.39
C PHE A 439 -22.61 20.92 -21.94
N ILE A 440 -22.45 19.81 -21.22
CA ILE A 440 -22.03 19.80 -19.82
C ILE A 440 -20.72 19.02 -19.64
N GLY A 441 -19.83 19.59 -18.84
CA GLY A 441 -18.57 18.98 -18.42
C GLY A 441 -18.68 18.50 -16.97
N VAL A 442 -18.43 17.21 -16.76
CA VAL A 442 -18.52 16.54 -15.46
C VAL A 442 -17.13 16.04 -15.08
N VAL A 443 -16.61 16.46 -13.92
CA VAL A 443 -15.31 16.02 -13.38
C VAL A 443 -15.54 15.43 -11.99
N ASN A 444 -15.07 14.21 -11.74
CA ASN A 444 -15.36 13.45 -10.52
C ASN A 444 -16.86 13.50 -10.11
N LYS A 445 -17.77 13.29 -11.07
CA LYS A 445 -19.23 13.36 -10.91
C LYS A 445 -19.85 14.74 -10.60
N LYS A 446 -19.06 15.81 -10.36
CA LYS A 446 -19.59 17.18 -10.26
C LYS A 446 -19.73 17.80 -11.65
N VAL A 447 -20.95 18.19 -12.02
CA VAL A 447 -21.17 19.06 -13.19
C VAL A 447 -20.47 20.39 -12.89
N SER A 448 -19.43 20.69 -13.66
CA SER A 448 -18.48 21.78 -13.37
C SER A 448 -18.34 22.75 -14.54
N VAL A 449 -18.91 22.42 -15.70
CA VAL A 449 -18.93 23.27 -16.90
C VAL A 449 -20.29 23.13 -17.58
N ALA A 450 -20.84 24.22 -18.10
CA ALA A 450 -21.96 24.22 -19.03
C ALA A 450 -21.75 25.29 -20.12
N SER A 451 -22.07 24.97 -21.37
CA SER A 451 -21.97 25.88 -22.51
C SER A 451 -22.74 25.34 -23.71
N LYS A 452 -23.27 26.22 -24.57
CA LYS A 452 -23.84 25.83 -25.87
C LYS A 452 -22.80 25.33 -26.88
N ASN A 453 -21.52 25.57 -26.64
CA ASN A 453 -20.43 25.17 -27.52
C ASN A 453 -19.64 23.99 -26.90
N LEU A 454 -19.46 22.93 -27.70
CA LEU A 454 -18.80 21.69 -27.30
C LEU A 454 -17.31 21.91 -26.99
N ASP A 455 -16.60 22.65 -27.83
CA ASP A 455 -15.15 22.85 -27.72
C ASP A 455 -14.78 23.65 -26.47
N ILE A 456 -15.54 24.69 -26.16
CA ILE A 456 -15.46 25.45 -24.91
C ILE A 456 -15.74 24.55 -23.70
N THR A 457 -16.72 23.65 -23.81
CA THR A 457 -17.04 22.71 -22.72
C THR A 457 -15.89 21.73 -22.49
N LEU A 458 -15.37 21.15 -23.57
CA LEU A 458 -14.29 20.19 -23.57
C LEU A 458 -12.97 20.81 -23.08
N ALA A 459 -12.60 21.98 -23.59
CA ALA A 459 -11.41 22.72 -23.16
C ALA A 459 -11.45 23.03 -21.65
N LYS A 460 -12.55 23.59 -21.15
CA LYS A 460 -12.74 23.87 -19.72
C LYS A 460 -12.73 22.60 -18.86
N THR A 461 -13.32 21.50 -19.36
CA THR A 461 -13.33 20.20 -18.65
C THR A 461 -11.92 19.63 -18.53
N ILE A 462 -11.16 19.59 -19.63
CA ILE A 462 -9.75 19.16 -19.64
C ILE A 462 -8.92 20.06 -18.72
N ARG A 463 -9.09 21.38 -18.78
CA ARG A 463 -8.37 22.33 -17.90
C ARG A 463 -8.65 22.09 -16.42
N LEU A 464 -9.89 21.78 -16.05
CA LEU A 464 -10.24 21.40 -14.66
C LEU A 464 -9.59 20.08 -14.23
N MET A 465 -9.47 19.10 -15.13
CA MET A 465 -8.76 17.85 -14.88
C MET A 465 -7.24 18.09 -14.74
N LEU A 466 -6.63 18.86 -15.64
CA LEU A 466 -5.21 19.20 -15.61
C LEU A 466 -4.83 20.01 -14.35
N LYS A 467 -5.68 20.95 -13.90
CA LYS A 467 -5.48 21.63 -12.60
C LYS A 467 -5.40 20.67 -11.40
N ARG A 468 -6.06 19.50 -11.48
CA ARG A 468 -6.06 18.47 -10.43
C ARG A 468 -4.90 17.46 -10.60
N LYS A 469 -4.40 17.28 -11.83
CA LYS A 469 -3.23 16.47 -12.16
C LYS A 469 -2.29 17.25 -13.11
N PRO A 470 -1.53 18.25 -12.62
CA PRO A 470 -0.71 19.11 -13.49
C PRO A 470 0.38 18.34 -14.24
N ASN A 471 0.88 17.24 -13.67
CA ASN A 471 1.90 16.38 -14.27
C ASN A 471 1.34 15.32 -15.24
N THR A 472 0.23 15.62 -15.93
CA THR A 472 -0.41 14.70 -16.88
C THR A 472 0.42 14.58 -18.17
N LYS A 473 0.72 13.34 -18.59
CA LYS A 473 1.53 13.05 -19.79
C LYS A 473 0.76 12.42 -20.95
N LEU A 474 -0.46 11.96 -20.70
CA LEU A 474 -1.31 11.29 -21.67
C LEU A 474 -2.76 11.68 -21.40
N ILE A 475 -3.46 12.11 -22.44
CA ILE A 475 -4.90 12.34 -22.43
C ILE A 475 -5.50 11.34 -23.41
N GLN A 476 -6.33 10.43 -22.90
CA GLN A 476 -7.10 9.50 -23.72
C GLN A 476 -8.54 10.01 -23.82
N VAL A 477 -9.07 10.08 -25.05
CA VAL A 477 -10.44 10.51 -25.32
C VAL A 477 -11.19 9.34 -25.92
N ILE A 478 -12.33 8.98 -25.33
CA ILE A 478 -13.24 7.94 -25.85
C ILE A 478 -14.53 8.63 -26.29
N CYS A 479 -14.87 8.49 -27.57
CA CYS A 479 -16.05 9.10 -28.16
C CYS A 479 -17.16 8.06 -28.34
N GLY A 480 -18.40 8.40 -27.96
CA GLY A 480 -19.57 7.59 -28.27
C GLY A 480 -19.94 7.65 -29.76
N LYS A 481 -20.72 6.68 -30.24
CA LYS A 481 -21.14 6.58 -31.66
C LYS A 481 -21.88 7.83 -32.20
N GLN A 482 -22.56 8.55 -31.31
CA GLN A 482 -23.28 9.80 -31.62
C GLN A 482 -22.49 11.07 -31.30
N ALA A 483 -21.25 10.96 -30.83
CA ALA A 483 -20.41 12.13 -30.61
C ALA A 483 -20.25 12.88 -31.95
N PRO A 484 -20.41 14.22 -31.97
CA PRO A 484 -20.02 15.02 -33.13
C PRO A 484 -18.60 14.68 -33.54
N LYS A 485 -18.30 14.70 -34.85
CA LYS A 485 -16.94 14.52 -35.37
C LYS A 485 -16.09 15.75 -35.06
N ALA A 486 -15.87 16.04 -33.77
CA ALA A 486 -14.84 16.95 -33.31
C ALA A 486 -13.53 16.46 -33.90
N SER A 487 -12.90 17.29 -34.75
CA SER A 487 -11.67 16.89 -35.40
C SER A 487 -10.62 16.68 -34.32
N THR A 488 -10.02 15.49 -34.25
CA THR A 488 -8.99 15.18 -33.24
C THR A 488 -7.84 16.18 -33.28
N ASN A 489 -7.64 16.87 -34.41
CA ASN A 489 -6.68 17.96 -34.60
C ASN A 489 -7.06 19.24 -33.84
N GLU A 490 -8.35 19.55 -33.70
CA GLU A 490 -8.86 20.71 -32.95
C GLU A 490 -8.76 20.47 -31.44
N LEU A 491 -9.10 19.26 -31.03
CA LEU A 491 -8.84 18.69 -29.70
C LEU A 491 -7.34 18.78 -29.33
N LYS A 492 -6.44 18.40 -30.26
CA LYS A 492 -4.99 18.54 -30.09
C LYS A 492 -4.53 20.01 -30.00
N LYS A 493 -5.11 20.92 -30.79
CA LYS A 493 -4.80 22.37 -30.69
C LYS A 493 -5.15 22.91 -29.30
N ILE A 494 -6.35 22.61 -28.81
CA ILE A 494 -6.82 23.01 -27.47
C ILE A 494 -5.87 22.50 -26.38
N ILE A 495 -5.41 21.24 -26.49
CA ILE A 495 -4.45 20.62 -25.54
C ILE A 495 -3.03 21.22 -25.66
N ALA A 496 -2.65 21.78 -26.81
CA ALA A 496 -1.32 22.35 -27.03
C ALA A 496 -1.20 23.85 -26.66
N THR A 497 -2.32 24.51 -26.37
CA THR A 497 -2.40 25.92 -25.97
C THR A 497 -2.59 26.14 -24.46
N GLU A 498 -2.58 25.07 -23.66
CA GLU A 498 -2.78 25.02 -22.20
C GLU A 498 -1.63 24.26 -21.52
#